data_AF-A0A960PVT4-F1
#
_entry.id   AF-A0A960PVT4-F1
#
_cell.length_a   1.000
_cell.length_b   1.000
_cell.length_c   1.000
_cell.angle_alpha   90.00
_cell.angle_beta   90.00
_cell.angle_gamma   90.00
#
_symmetry.space_group_name_H-M   'P 1'
#
loop_
_entity.id
_entity.type
_entity.pdbx_description
1 polymer ?
#
loop_
_entity_poly.entity_id
_entity_poly.type
_entity_poly.pdbx_seq_one_letter_code
_entity_poly.pdbx_strand_id
1 'polypeptide(L)'
;APETIFGYVAAKTEQIHVGSAIMNLSRPVNHPIRNAERVALLDHVTGNRYEWGTGRGAGEHEMQTFDLSTSETKAMWDEAAPEIIRMWEQRDYTFEGEYFRVAEPHNILPKPYGLGHPPLWVGCGNPATFTKAGELGIGAIAFNFEPVYNLKGRIDAYKEGIANCTDPLGEFMNDNVMMTNAVICLADGQRAREIAMSQGRGYLNTMVNMYHTTIPPQPGAVKWPGRPRAIQNEQELDYAIEAGYLLCGTPEQVLEQIANYQSVGCDQLVFGIPNEGFEHEEVLEMIELFGSKVIPEFDTEPEHRTTVMRRSAKRKHPVFANPLPEFDLPEVIPANALLPISDYQPGA
;
A
#
# COMPACT_ATOMS: atom_id res chain seq x y z
N ALA A 1 -10.73 -2.08 -9.48
CA ALA A 1 -9.51 -2.47 -10.20
C ALA A 1 -8.60 -1.25 -10.40
N PRO A 2 -8.01 -0.68 -9.32
CA PRO A 2 -7.06 0.42 -9.44
C PRO A 2 -5.81 0.04 -10.27
N GLU A 3 -5.45 -1.23 -10.33
CA GLU A 3 -4.30 -1.75 -11.08
C GLU A 3 -4.31 -1.39 -12.58
N THR A 4 -5.47 -1.10 -13.16
CA THR A 4 -5.58 -0.70 -14.57
C THR A 4 -4.99 0.68 -14.85
N ILE A 5 -5.03 1.60 -13.88
CA ILE A 5 -4.43 2.94 -14.03
C ILE A 5 -2.91 2.93 -13.80
N PHE A 6 -2.40 1.95 -13.03
CA PHE A 6 -0.99 1.90 -12.68
C PHE A 6 -0.08 1.70 -13.90
N GLY A 7 -0.52 0.93 -14.89
CA GLY A 7 0.21 0.80 -16.16
C GLY A 7 0.34 2.14 -16.91
N TYR A 8 -0.71 2.98 -16.88
CA TYR A 8 -0.66 4.32 -17.46
C TYR A 8 0.30 5.23 -16.68
N VAL A 9 0.22 5.24 -15.35
CA VAL A 9 1.11 6.05 -14.50
C VAL A 9 2.56 5.62 -14.66
N ALA A 10 2.84 4.31 -14.69
CA ALA A 10 4.17 3.76 -14.90
C ALA A 10 4.77 4.23 -16.23
N ALA A 11 3.99 4.25 -17.32
CA ALA A 11 4.44 4.74 -18.62
C ALA A 11 4.66 6.26 -18.69
N LYS A 12 4.19 7.01 -17.69
CA LYS A 12 4.32 8.49 -17.61
C LYS A 12 5.31 8.96 -16.56
N THR A 13 5.96 8.04 -15.84
CA THR A 13 6.81 8.37 -14.70
C THR A 13 8.06 7.49 -14.66
N GLU A 14 9.17 8.05 -14.20
CA GLU A 14 10.46 7.34 -14.16
C GLU A 14 10.93 7.03 -12.72
N GLN A 15 10.55 7.86 -11.75
CA GLN A 15 11.12 7.80 -10.39
C GLN A 15 10.07 7.53 -9.30
N ILE A 16 8.88 8.11 -9.40
CA ILE A 16 7.86 8.00 -8.33
C ILE A 16 7.43 6.55 -8.12
N HIS A 17 7.29 6.12 -6.88
CA HIS A 17 6.74 4.80 -6.56
C HIS A 17 5.21 4.79 -6.77
N VAL A 18 4.68 3.63 -7.16
CA VAL A 18 3.24 3.42 -7.38
C VAL A 18 2.81 2.24 -6.52
N GLY A 19 1.76 2.39 -5.72
CA GLY A 19 1.33 1.31 -4.84
C GLY A 19 -0.18 1.16 -4.70
N SER A 20 -0.61 -0.05 -4.32
CA SER A 20 -1.99 -0.29 -3.90
C SER A 20 -2.18 0.04 -2.43
N ALA A 21 -3.30 0.69 -2.09
CA ALA A 21 -3.68 1.04 -0.71
C ALA A 21 -5.20 0.86 -0.51
N ILE A 22 -5.76 -0.33 -0.71
CA ILE A 22 -5.13 -1.67 -0.73
C ILE A 22 -5.60 -2.52 -1.90
N MET A 23 -4.93 -3.66 -2.13
CA MET A 23 -5.40 -4.78 -2.95
C MET A 23 -6.05 -5.84 -2.04
N ASN A 24 -7.33 -6.15 -2.28
CA ASN A 24 -8.05 -7.15 -1.47
C ASN A 24 -7.61 -8.57 -1.85
N LEU A 25 -7.13 -9.35 -0.87
CA LEU A 25 -6.61 -10.71 -1.09
C LEU A 25 -7.65 -11.81 -0.90
N SER A 26 -8.91 -11.45 -0.63
CA SER A 26 -9.98 -12.43 -0.49
C SER A 26 -10.27 -13.10 -1.83
N ARG A 27 -10.24 -14.43 -1.87
CA ARG A 27 -10.33 -15.24 -3.09
C ARG A 27 -11.55 -14.90 -3.98
N PRO A 28 -12.76 -14.62 -3.44
CA PRO A 28 -13.90 -14.20 -4.27
C PRO A 28 -13.70 -12.86 -4.99
N VAL A 29 -12.95 -11.93 -4.39
CA VAL A 29 -12.67 -10.60 -4.96
C VAL A 29 -11.49 -10.69 -5.94
N ASN A 30 -10.38 -11.27 -5.49
CA ASN A 30 -9.21 -11.53 -6.32
C ASN A 30 -8.61 -12.89 -5.98
N HIS A 31 -8.56 -13.78 -6.97
CA HIS A 31 -7.91 -15.08 -6.81
C HIS A 31 -6.41 -14.90 -6.47
N PRO A 32 -5.85 -15.62 -5.48
CA PRO A 32 -4.44 -15.45 -5.06
C PRO A 32 -3.43 -15.55 -6.21
N ILE A 33 -3.60 -16.53 -7.11
CA ILE A 33 -2.79 -16.65 -8.33
C ILE A 33 -2.84 -15.37 -9.18
N ARG A 34 -4.04 -14.78 -9.39
CA ARG A 34 -4.16 -13.54 -10.17
C ARG A 34 -3.49 -12.36 -9.48
N ASN A 35 -3.52 -12.30 -8.15
CA ASN A 35 -2.76 -11.30 -7.41
C ASN A 35 -1.25 -11.48 -7.64
N ALA A 36 -0.73 -12.71 -7.52
CA ALA A 36 0.68 -13.01 -7.77
C ALA A 36 1.12 -12.59 -9.18
N GLU A 37 0.34 -12.92 -10.21
CA GLU A 37 0.61 -12.54 -11.61
C GLU A 37 0.58 -11.02 -11.80
N ARG A 38 -0.47 -10.35 -11.32
CA ARG A 38 -0.68 -8.91 -11.51
C ARG A 38 0.38 -8.09 -10.81
N VAL A 39 0.69 -8.41 -9.56
CA VAL A 39 1.67 -7.68 -8.75
C VAL A 39 3.06 -7.84 -9.34
N ALA A 40 3.44 -9.06 -9.76
CA ALA A 40 4.70 -9.26 -10.45
C ALA A 40 4.73 -8.47 -11.77
N LEU A 41 3.67 -8.50 -12.57
CA LEU A 41 3.62 -7.71 -13.81
C LEU A 41 3.72 -6.21 -13.56
N LEU A 42 3.05 -5.69 -12.53
CA LEU A 42 3.14 -4.28 -12.10
C LEU A 42 4.57 -3.91 -11.71
N ASP A 43 5.27 -4.81 -11.03
CA ASP A 43 6.69 -4.63 -10.68
C ASP A 43 7.59 -4.56 -11.92
N HIS A 44 7.31 -5.35 -12.96
CA HIS A 44 7.99 -5.26 -14.26
C HIS A 44 7.71 -3.94 -14.97
N VAL A 45 6.44 -3.54 -15.12
CA VAL A 45 6.10 -2.33 -15.90
C VAL A 45 6.49 -1.04 -15.19
N THR A 46 6.56 -1.06 -13.86
CA THR A 46 7.06 0.08 -13.07
C THR A 46 8.59 0.08 -12.97
N GLY A 47 9.26 -1.03 -13.29
CA GLY A 47 10.71 -1.17 -13.18
C GLY A 47 11.19 -1.11 -11.73
N ASN A 48 10.64 -1.97 -10.86
CA ASN A 48 10.96 -2.06 -9.42
C ASN A 48 10.33 -0.95 -8.55
N ARG A 49 9.40 -0.13 -9.09
CA ARG A 49 8.76 0.97 -8.33
C ARG A 49 7.37 0.64 -7.80
N TYR A 50 6.94 -0.63 -7.92
CA TYR A 50 5.64 -1.04 -7.42
C TYR A 50 5.71 -1.38 -5.93
N GLU A 51 4.75 -0.90 -5.15
CA GLU A 51 4.56 -1.25 -3.74
C GLU A 51 3.23 -1.96 -3.52
N TRP A 52 3.27 -3.13 -2.89
CA TRP A 52 2.11 -3.99 -2.79
C TRP A 52 1.44 -3.87 -1.43
N GLY A 53 0.51 -2.92 -1.32
CA GLY A 53 -0.36 -2.83 -0.16
C GLY A 53 -1.58 -3.73 -0.28
N THR A 54 -1.82 -4.49 0.78
CA THR A 54 -2.77 -5.58 0.86
C THR A 54 -3.83 -5.31 1.93
N GLY A 55 -4.96 -5.99 1.82
CA GLY A 55 -5.99 -5.88 2.84
C GLY A 55 -7.16 -6.80 2.57
N ARG A 56 -8.24 -6.56 3.31
CA ARG A 56 -9.40 -7.45 3.44
C ARG A 56 -10.71 -6.82 2.95
N GLY A 57 -10.63 -5.65 2.31
CA GLY A 57 -11.78 -4.83 1.98
C GLY A 57 -12.18 -3.87 3.11
N ALA A 58 -13.04 -2.92 2.78
CA ALA A 58 -13.37 -1.79 3.65
C ALA A 58 -14.68 -1.96 4.42
N GLY A 59 -15.67 -2.64 3.84
CA GLY A 59 -16.99 -2.79 4.44
C GLY A 59 -17.89 -3.78 3.74
N GLU A 60 -19.01 -4.06 4.38
CA GLU A 60 -19.99 -5.07 3.97
C GLU A 60 -20.55 -4.81 2.58
N HIS A 61 -20.75 -3.54 2.21
CA HIS A 61 -21.26 -3.17 0.89
C HIS A 61 -20.37 -3.71 -0.26
N GLU A 62 -19.05 -3.55 -0.11
CA GLU A 62 -18.08 -4.08 -1.07
C GLU A 62 -18.08 -5.61 -1.04
N MET A 63 -17.97 -6.21 0.16
CA MET A 63 -17.79 -7.66 0.29
C MET A 63 -19.02 -8.44 -0.19
N GLN A 64 -20.23 -7.98 0.13
CA GLN A 64 -21.47 -8.63 -0.30
C GLN A 64 -21.65 -8.62 -1.82
N THR A 65 -21.04 -7.65 -2.53
CA THR A 65 -21.06 -7.62 -4.01
C THR A 65 -20.27 -8.78 -4.62
N PHE A 66 -19.37 -9.41 -3.85
CA PHE A 66 -18.59 -10.59 -4.24
C PHE A 66 -19.02 -11.85 -3.47
N ASP A 67 -20.24 -11.88 -2.94
CA ASP A 67 -20.79 -12.99 -2.17
C ASP A 67 -19.89 -13.42 -0.98
N LEU A 68 -19.21 -12.45 -0.36
CA LEU A 68 -18.20 -12.67 0.68
C LEU A 68 -18.67 -12.12 2.03
N SER A 69 -18.54 -12.94 3.09
CA SER A 69 -18.73 -12.48 4.46
C SER A 69 -17.46 -11.82 5.01
N THR A 70 -17.63 -10.71 5.75
CA THR A 70 -16.50 -10.03 6.43
C THR A 70 -15.80 -10.93 7.45
N SER A 71 -16.50 -11.92 8.01
CA SER A 71 -15.96 -12.87 9.00
C SER A 71 -14.87 -13.79 8.46
N GLU A 72 -14.86 -14.05 7.15
CA GLU A 72 -13.92 -15.01 6.51
C GLU A 72 -12.69 -14.30 5.94
N THR A 73 -12.79 -13.00 5.69
CA THR A 73 -11.74 -12.20 5.01
C THR A 73 -10.38 -12.24 5.70
N LYS A 74 -10.36 -12.38 7.04
CA LYS A 74 -9.12 -12.51 7.81
C LYS A 74 -8.40 -13.80 7.47
N ALA A 75 -9.10 -14.93 7.54
CA ALA A 75 -8.52 -16.23 7.29
C ALA A 75 -8.08 -16.37 5.81
N MET A 76 -8.85 -15.80 4.88
CA MET A 76 -8.45 -15.73 3.48
C MET A 76 -7.16 -14.93 3.26
N TRP A 77 -6.98 -13.80 3.95
CA TRP A 77 -5.73 -13.02 3.85
C TRP A 77 -4.57 -13.78 4.49
N ASP A 78 -4.78 -14.38 5.66
CA ASP A 78 -3.76 -15.17 6.38
C ASP A 78 -3.29 -16.37 5.53
N GLU A 79 -4.17 -16.97 4.73
CA GLU A 79 -3.83 -18.04 3.77
C GLU A 79 -3.16 -17.49 2.50
N ALA A 80 -3.72 -16.44 1.88
CA ALA A 80 -3.28 -15.99 0.56
C ALA A 80 -1.93 -15.25 0.58
N ALA A 81 -1.69 -14.40 1.57
CA ALA A 81 -0.49 -13.55 1.61
C ALA A 81 0.83 -14.34 1.61
N PRO A 82 1.07 -15.32 2.51
CA PRO A 82 2.32 -16.12 2.48
C PRO A 82 2.46 -16.94 1.21
N GLU A 83 1.34 -17.48 0.70
CA GLU A 83 1.38 -18.31 -0.48
C GLU A 83 1.69 -17.53 -1.76
N ILE A 84 1.31 -16.25 -1.85
CA ILE A 84 1.71 -15.38 -2.96
C ILE A 84 3.24 -15.18 -2.98
N ILE A 85 3.88 -15.01 -1.82
CA ILE A 85 5.35 -14.94 -1.72
C ILE A 85 5.96 -16.24 -2.23
N ARG A 86 5.41 -17.37 -1.77
CA ARG A 86 5.87 -18.71 -2.18
C ARG A 86 5.69 -18.95 -3.68
N MET A 87 4.59 -18.48 -4.29
CA MET A 87 4.36 -18.54 -5.74
C MET A 87 5.45 -17.80 -6.52
N TRP A 88 6.02 -16.72 -5.99
CA TRP A 88 7.09 -15.97 -6.66
C TRP A 88 8.46 -16.66 -6.60
N GLU A 89 8.68 -17.53 -5.61
CA GLU A 89 9.95 -18.23 -5.44
C GLU A 89 9.96 -19.63 -6.08
N GLN A 90 8.82 -20.33 -6.06
CA GLN A 90 8.71 -21.72 -6.52
C GLN A 90 8.34 -21.85 -8.01
N ARG A 91 8.78 -22.95 -8.64
CA ARG A 91 8.45 -23.30 -10.03
C ARG A 91 7.48 -24.48 -10.15
N ASP A 92 7.43 -25.36 -9.16
CA ASP A 92 6.53 -26.51 -9.08
C ASP A 92 5.47 -26.30 -7.98
N TYR A 93 4.97 -25.06 -7.88
CA TYR A 93 4.07 -24.67 -6.80
C TYR A 93 2.78 -25.51 -6.82
N THR A 94 2.47 -26.11 -5.67
CA THR A 94 1.21 -26.80 -5.37
C THR A 94 0.69 -26.32 -4.02
N PHE A 95 -0.62 -26.34 -3.82
CA PHE A 95 -1.20 -25.90 -2.56
C PHE A 95 -2.59 -26.50 -2.35
N GLU A 96 -2.87 -26.91 -1.12
CA GLU A 96 -4.18 -27.38 -0.68
C GLU A 96 -4.58 -26.58 0.56
N GLY A 97 -5.26 -25.45 0.35
CA GLY A 97 -5.80 -24.61 1.41
C GLY A 97 -7.29 -24.78 1.59
N GLU A 98 -7.83 -24.07 2.56
CA GLU A 98 -9.27 -23.96 2.79
C GLU A 98 -9.92 -23.09 1.70
N TYR A 99 -9.25 -22.02 1.27
CA TYR A 99 -9.84 -21.02 0.38
C TYR A 99 -9.42 -21.16 -1.07
N PHE A 100 -8.25 -21.73 -1.37
CA PHE A 100 -7.85 -22.03 -2.74
C PHE A 100 -6.94 -23.26 -2.85
N ARG A 101 -6.85 -23.79 -4.07
CA ARG A 101 -6.09 -25.01 -4.38
C ARG A 101 -5.35 -24.87 -5.69
N VAL A 102 -4.13 -25.40 -5.73
CA VAL A 102 -3.34 -25.69 -6.93
C VAL A 102 -2.94 -27.16 -6.88
N ALA A 103 -3.71 -27.99 -7.57
CA ALA A 103 -3.62 -29.45 -7.44
C ALA A 103 -2.34 -30.04 -8.05
N GLU A 104 -1.91 -29.50 -9.19
CA GLU A 104 -0.78 -29.99 -9.96
C GLU A 104 0.36 -28.96 -9.93
N PRO A 105 1.63 -29.39 -9.98
CA PRO A 105 2.77 -28.49 -10.04
C PRO A 105 2.62 -27.42 -11.12
N HIS A 106 2.60 -26.16 -10.69
CA HIS A 106 2.40 -25.04 -11.61
C HIS A 106 3.41 -23.92 -11.36
N ASN A 107 4.04 -23.43 -12.43
CA ASN A 107 4.94 -22.29 -12.36
C ASN A 107 4.14 -21.00 -12.58
N ILE A 108 3.80 -20.31 -11.49
CA ILE A 108 3.08 -19.02 -11.57
C ILE A 108 4.01 -17.96 -12.14
N LEU A 109 3.63 -17.29 -13.23
CA LEU A 109 4.44 -16.31 -13.93
C LEU A 109 3.64 -15.01 -14.21
N PRO A 110 4.29 -13.84 -14.26
CA PRO A 110 5.73 -13.62 -14.12
C PRO A 110 6.21 -13.71 -12.66
N LYS A 111 7.53 -13.82 -12.46
CA LYS A 111 8.16 -13.58 -11.15
C LYS A 111 8.40 -12.07 -10.98
N PRO A 112 8.50 -11.54 -9.74
CA PRO A 112 8.84 -10.15 -9.49
C PRO A 112 10.07 -9.67 -10.27
N TYR A 113 10.10 -8.37 -10.53
CA TYR A 113 11.19 -7.75 -11.27
C TYR A 113 12.37 -7.43 -10.35
N GLY A 114 13.57 -7.82 -10.76
CA GLY A 114 14.78 -7.55 -9.99
C GLY A 114 14.94 -8.45 -8.77
N LEU A 115 15.56 -7.91 -7.73
CA LEU A 115 15.84 -8.63 -6.48
C LEU A 115 14.68 -8.47 -5.49
N GLY A 116 14.18 -9.60 -4.99
CA GLY A 116 13.07 -9.67 -4.04
C GLY A 116 11.70 -9.33 -4.65
N HIS A 117 10.64 -9.59 -3.90
CA HIS A 117 9.28 -9.14 -4.23
C HIS A 117 9.03 -7.63 -3.97
N PRO A 118 7.94 -7.04 -4.51
CA PRO A 118 7.51 -5.68 -4.16
C PRO A 118 7.35 -5.48 -2.64
N PRO A 119 7.68 -4.29 -2.09
CA PRO A 119 7.51 -4.01 -0.66
C PRO A 119 6.08 -4.28 -0.19
N LEU A 120 5.94 -5.01 0.91
CA LEU A 120 4.64 -5.43 1.44
C LEU A 120 4.08 -4.35 2.37
N TRP A 121 2.79 -4.05 2.20
CA TRP A 121 2.02 -3.25 3.14
C TRP A 121 0.71 -3.94 3.51
N VAL A 122 0.17 -3.62 4.68
CA VAL A 122 -1.17 -4.06 5.10
C VAL A 122 -1.98 -2.88 5.65
N GLY A 123 -3.24 -2.82 5.24
CA GLY A 123 -4.21 -1.87 5.79
C GLY A 123 -4.51 -2.15 7.26
N CYS A 124 -4.17 -1.21 8.14
CA CYS A 124 -4.35 -1.30 9.57
C CYS A 124 -5.52 -0.42 10.04
N GLY A 125 -6.55 -1.04 10.62
CA GLY A 125 -7.72 -0.34 11.17
C GLY A 125 -7.81 -0.35 12.70
N ASN A 126 -7.03 -1.18 13.39
CA ASN A 126 -7.07 -1.33 14.85
C ASN A 126 -5.68 -1.72 15.40
N PRO A 127 -5.43 -1.55 16.71
CA PRO A 127 -4.13 -1.85 17.32
C PRO A 127 -3.61 -3.26 17.05
N ALA A 128 -4.47 -4.28 17.04
CA ALA A 128 -4.04 -5.66 16.81
C ALA A 128 -3.49 -5.87 15.39
N THR A 129 -4.02 -5.16 14.39
CA THR A 129 -3.46 -5.19 13.03
C THR A 129 -2.08 -4.52 12.96
N PHE A 130 -1.84 -3.44 13.71
CA PHE A 130 -0.50 -2.83 13.80
C PHE A 130 0.52 -3.80 14.41
N THR A 131 0.20 -4.43 15.54
CA THR A 131 1.07 -5.46 16.14
C THR A 131 1.35 -6.58 15.14
N LYS A 132 0.31 -7.12 14.50
CA LYS A 132 0.46 -8.21 13.53
C LYS A 132 1.31 -7.82 12.32
N ALA A 133 1.16 -6.59 11.82
CA ALA A 133 1.98 -6.08 10.74
C ALA A 133 3.47 -6.04 11.14
N GLY A 134 3.76 -5.57 12.35
CA GLY A 134 5.12 -5.57 12.89
C GLY A 134 5.68 -6.99 13.05
N GLU A 135 4.94 -7.90 13.68
CA GLU A 135 5.35 -9.31 13.86
C GLU A 135 5.63 -10.04 12.53
N LEU A 136 4.93 -9.64 11.45
CA LEU A 136 5.13 -10.17 10.10
C LEU A 136 6.22 -9.44 9.31
N GLY A 137 6.80 -8.36 9.84
CA GLY A 137 7.82 -7.57 9.14
C GLY A 137 7.29 -6.84 7.90
N ILE A 138 6.02 -6.48 7.87
CA ILE A 138 5.38 -5.78 6.73
C ILE A 138 5.03 -4.34 7.10
N GLY A 139 4.98 -3.45 6.12
CA GLY A 139 4.64 -2.04 6.35
C GLY A 139 3.19 -1.88 6.77
N ALA A 140 2.92 -0.93 7.67
CA ALA A 140 1.57 -0.58 8.08
C ALA A 140 1.08 0.66 7.31
N ILE A 141 -0.12 0.60 6.74
CA ILE A 141 -0.80 1.78 6.19
C ILE A 141 -2.15 1.96 6.89
N ALA A 142 -2.44 3.17 7.37
CA ALA A 142 -3.67 3.45 8.10
C ALA A 142 -4.20 4.86 7.83
N PHE A 143 -5.48 5.08 8.16
CA PHE A 143 -6.09 6.39 8.12
C PHE A 143 -5.98 7.10 9.46
N ASN A 144 -5.81 8.41 9.43
CA ASN A 144 -5.93 9.22 10.64
C ASN A 144 -7.40 9.55 10.95
N PHE A 145 -8.00 8.87 11.93
CA PHE A 145 -9.39 9.11 12.37
C PHE A 145 -9.49 9.72 13.77
N GLU A 146 -8.36 9.96 14.42
CA GLU A 146 -8.28 10.50 15.78
C GLU A 146 -7.18 11.57 15.81
N PRO A 147 -7.02 12.32 16.92
CA PRO A 147 -5.93 13.25 17.01
C PRO A 147 -4.58 12.53 16.89
N VAL A 148 -3.60 13.15 16.21
CA VAL A 148 -2.31 12.53 15.86
C VAL A 148 -1.59 11.92 17.07
N TYR A 149 -1.68 12.56 18.25
CA TYR A 149 -1.06 12.06 19.48
C TYR A 149 -1.65 10.72 19.97
N ASN A 150 -2.89 10.39 19.60
CA ASN A 150 -3.50 9.08 19.92
C ASN A 150 -2.94 7.95 19.06
N LEU A 151 -2.22 8.25 17.98
CA LEU A 151 -1.59 7.23 17.13
C LEU A 151 -0.40 6.56 17.81
N LYS A 152 0.25 7.24 18.77
CA LYS A 152 1.50 6.80 19.38
C LYS A 152 1.45 5.35 19.88
N GLY A 153 0.40 4.98 20.62
CA GLY A 153 0.29 3.61 21.15
C GLY A 153 0.18 2.54 20.05
N ARG A 154 -0.43 2.86 18.90
CA ARG A 154 -0.53 1.93 17.76
C ARG A 154 0.80 1.80 17.03
N ILE A 155 1.50 2.92 16.85
CA ILE A 155 2.82 2.95 16.22
C ILE A 155 3.84 2.24 17.11
N ASP A 156 3.84 2.49 18.41
CA ASP A 156 4.72 1.82 19.37
C ASP A 156 4.51 0.29 19.33
N ALA A 157 3.25 -0.17 19.30
CA ALA A 157 2.94 -1.60 19.18
C ALA A 157 3.43 -2.22 17.86
N TYR A 158 3.39 -1.48 16.75
CA TYR A 158 3.99 -1.91 15.49
C TYR A 158 5.51 -1.99 15.59
N LYS A 159 6.15 -0.94 16.12
CA LYS A 159 7.62 -0.85 16.24
C LYS A 159 8.18 -1.92 17.20
N GLU A 160 7.45 -2.26 18.26
CA GLU A 160 7.77 -3.40 19.12
C GLU A 160 7.64 -4.73 18.37
N GLY A 161 6.54 -4.93 17.63
CA GLY A 161 6.32 -6.14 16.84
C GLY A 161 7.44 -6.39 15.83
N ILE A 162 7.85 -5.34 15.10
CA ILE A 162 8.88 -5.49 14.07
C ILE A 162 10.30 -5.63 14.63
N ALA A 163 10.61 -4.99 15.76
CA ALA A 163 11.89 -5.19 16.44
C ALA A 163 12.09 -6.66 16.88
N ASN A 164 10.98 -7.37 17.14
CA ASN A 164 10.97 -8.78 17.51
C ASN A 164 10.77 -9.75 16.32
N CYS A 165 10.59 -9.23 15.10
CA CYS A 165 10.39 -10.05 13.91
C CYS A 165 11.70 -10.74 13.50
N THR A 166 11.74 -12.06 13.57
CA THR A 166 12.91 -12.88 13.18
C THR A 166 12.67 -13.70 11.92
N ASP A 167 11.41 -13.89 11.53
CA ASP A 167 10.99 -14.59 10.32
C ASP A 167 9.91 -13.76 9.58
N PRO A 168 10.31 -12.74 8.81
CA PRO A 168 9.35 -11.85 8.14
C PRO A 168 8.52 -12.61 7.10
N LEU A 169 7.30 -12.18 6.83
CA LEU A 169 6.43 -12.80 5.83
C LEU A 169 7.10 -12.87 4.45
N GLY A 170 7.78 -11.79 4.08
CA GLY A 170 8.50 -11.64 2.82
C GLY A 170 9.99 -11.94 2.89
N GLU A 171 10.69 -11.76 1.77
CA GLU A 171 12.14 -11.90 1.64
C GLU A 171 12.94 -10.85 2.43
N PHE A 172 12.31 -9.74 2.81
CA PHE A 172 12.89 -8.66 3.62
C PHE A 172 11.79 -7.97 4.45
N MET A 173 12.20 -7.20 5.46
CA MET A 173 11.29 -6.40 6.29
C MET A 173 11.02 -5.03 5.67
N ASN A 174 9.76 -4.60 5.74
CA ASN A 174 9.35 -3.21 5.53
C ASN A 174 8.93 -2.63 6.89
N ASP A 175 9.74 -1.73 7.45
CA ASP A 175 9.58 -1.21 8.82
C ASP A 175 8.87 0.14 8.94
N ASN A 176 8.06 0.42 7.92
CA ASN A 176 7.42 1.72 7.72
C ASN A 176 5.98 1.74 8.20
N VAL A 177 5.62 2.83 8.87
CA VAL A 177 4.24 3.22 9.14
C VAL A 177 3.88 4.43 8.29
N MET A 178 2.94 4.21 7.37
CA MET A 178 2.34 5.23 6.52
C MET A 178 0.97 5.66 7.08
N MET A 179 0.78 6.97 7.24
CA MET A 179 -0.51 7.53 7.64
C MET A 179 -1.14 8.34 6.50
N THR A 180 -2.38 8.00 6.18
CA THR A 180 -3.20 8.74 5.22
C THR A 180 -3.85 9.94 5.90
N ASN A 181 -3.65 11.13 5.33
CA ASN A 181 -4.29 12.35 5.80
C ASN A 181 -4.72 13.28 4.65
N ALA A 182 -5.39 14.39 4.98
CA ALA A 182 -5.68 15.48 4.06
C ALA A 182 -4.63 16.59 4.16
N VAL A 183 -4.35 17.26 3.04
CA VAL A 183 -3.45 18.41 2.97
C VAL A 183 -4.03 19.50 2.08
N ILE A 184 -3.78 20.76 2.45
CA ILE A 184 -3.99 21.96 1.63
C ILE A 184 -2.76 22.84 1.82
N CYS A 185 -1.83 22.79 0.88
CA CYS A 185 -0.58 23.53 0.92
C CYS A 185 -0.54 24.51 -0.26
N LEU A 186 -0.72 25.80 -0.02
CA LEU A 186 -0.69 26.84 -1.06
C LEU A 186 0.28 27.96 -0.66
N ALA A 187 0.73 28.76 -1.63
CA ALA A 187 1.58 29.92 -1.32
C ALA A 187 0.83 30.97 -0.49
N ASP A 188 -0.47 31.13 -0.74
CA ASP A 188 -1.36 31.96 0.06
C ASP A 188 -2.05 31.12 1.15
N GLY A 189 -1.56 31.28 2.39
CA GLY A 189 -2.12 30.60 3.56
C GLY A 189 -3.56 31.01 3.88
N GLN A 190 -3.99 32.23 3.54
CA GLN A 190 -5.37 32.64 3.72
C GLN A 190 -6.26 31.89 2.72
N ARG A 191 -5.84 31.81 1.45
CA ARG A 191 -6.55 31.04 0.43
C ARG A 191 -6.64 29.55 0.80
N ALA A 192 -5.58 28.96 1.34
CA ALA A 192 -5.59 27.58 1.83
C ALA A 192 -6.70 27.35 2.88
N ARG A 193 -6.85 28.29 3.83
CA ARG A 193 -7.89 28.21 4.88
C ARG A 193 -9.30 28.41 4.31
N GLU A 194 -9.47 29.32 3.35
CA GLU A 194 -10.75 29.50 2.65
C GLU A 194 -11.19 28.22 1.94
N ILE A 195 -10.26 27.54 1.26
CA ILE A 195 -10.53 26.24 0.62
C ILE A 195 -10.88 25.18 1.67
N ALA A 196 -10.18 25.15 2.81
CA ALA A 196 -10.47 24.20 3.89
C ALA A 196 -11.91 24.30 4.41
N MET A 197 -12.49 25.50 4.38
CA MET A 197 -13.84 25.81 4.84
C MET A 197 -14.88 25.91 3.69
N SER A 198 -14.50 25.56 2.45
CA SER A 198 -15.39 25.71 1.29
C SER A 198 -16.63 24.82 1.40
N GLN A 199 -17.75 25.27 0.83
CA GLN A 199 -18.96 24.44 0.79
C GLN A 199 -18.72 23.18 -0.04
N GLY A 200 -19.34 22.07 0.37
CA GLY A 200 -19.19 20.76 -0.27
C GLY A 200 -18.05 19.92 0.31
N ARG A 201 -17.13 20.51 1.09
CA ARG A 201 -16.12 19.76 1.82
C ARG A 201 -16.73 18.80 2.84
N GLY A 202 -16.02 17.69 3.04
CA GLY A 202 -16.41 16.61 3.95
C GLY A 202 -17.27 15.55 3.28
N TYR A 203 -17.50 15.64 1.96
CA TYR A 203 -18.25 14.63 1.23
C TYR A 203 -17.46 13.32 1.17
N LEU A 204 -16.17 13.35 0.84
CA LEU A 204 -15.31 12.17 0.88
C LEU A 204 -15.31 11.51 2.27
N ASN A 205 -15.21 12.30 3.35
CA ASN A 205 -15.28 11.77 4.72
C ASN A 205 -16.64 11.11 5.01
N THR A 206 -17.73 11.70 4.52
CA THR A 206 -19.09 11.14 4.61
C THR A 206 -19.18 9.79 3.87
N MET A 207 -18.55 9.68 2.69
CA MET A 207 -18.50 8.44 1.92
C MET A 207 -17.66 7.38 2.64
N VAL A 208 -16.52 7.74 3.22
CA VAL A 208 -15.71 6.84 4.03
C VAL A 208 -16.54 6.29 5.20
N ASN A 209 -17.22 7.15 5.97
CA ASN A 209 -18.07 6.72 7.09
C ASN A 209 -19.28 5.88 6.66
N MET A 210 -19.74 6.02 5.42
CA MET A 210 -20.82 5.23 4.85
C MET A 210 -20.34 3.83 4.46
N TYR A 211 -19.23 3.72 3.74
CA TYR A 211 -18.79 2.46 3.13
C TYR A 211 -17.78 1.66 3.96
N HIS A 212 -17.01 2.30 4.85
CA HIS A 212 -16.07 1.60 5.73
C HIS A 212 -16.77 1.11 6.99
N THR A 213 -17.41 -0.06 6.93
CA THR A 213 -18.13 -0.65 8.07
C THR A 213 -17.27 -1.57 8.94
N THR A 214 -16.03 -1.86 8.53
CA THR A 214 -15.08 -2.68 9.31
C THR A 214 -14.39 -1.90 10.43
N ILE A 215 -14.53 -0.58 10.44
CA ILE A 215 -14.02 0.32 11.47
C ILE A 215 -15.23 0.89 12.22
N PRO A 216 -15.21 0.93 13.57
CA PRO A 216 -16.28 1.56 14.33
C PRO A 216 -16.47 3.02 13.90
N PRO A 217 -17.71 3.47 13.64
CA PRO A 217 -17.95 4.85 13.27
C PRO A 217 -17.58 5.78 14.42
N GLN A 218 -16.96 6.91 14.08
CA GLN A 218 -16.66 7.95 15.08
C GLN A 218 -17.95 8.55 15.64
N PRO A 219 -17.97 8.99 16.91
CA PRO A 219 -19.09 9.74 17.47
C PRO A 219 -19.42 10.96 16.60
N GLY A 220 -20.67 11.07 16.13
CA GLY A 220 -21.10 12.16 15.26
C GLY A 220 -20.68 12.04 13.79
N ALA A 221 -20.16 10.87 13.36
CA ALA A 221 -19.90 10.59 11.96
C ALA A 221 -21.18 10.74 11.11
N VAL A 222 -21.10 11.59 10.08
CA VAL A 222 -22.20 11.79 9.13
C VAL A 222 -22.17 10.71 8.07
N LYS A 223 -23.36 10.18 7.73
CA LYS A 223 -23.56 9.27 6.59
C LYS A 223 -24.58 9.88 5.62
N TRP A 224 -24.43 9.61 4.34
CA TRP A 224 -25.41 10.02 3.32
C TRP A 224 -26.80 9.41 3.59
N PRO A 225 -27.93 10.12 3.35
CA PRO A 225 -28.05 11.44 2.74
C PRO A 225 -27.91 12.63 3.71
N GLY A 226 -27.38 12.42 4.91
CA GLY A 226 -27.05 13.51 5.82
C GLY A 226 -26.10 14.51 5.17
N ARG A 227 -26.31 15.81 5.44
CA ARG A 227 -25.48 16.89 4.87
C ARG A 227 -24.03 16.68 5.31
N PRO A 228 -23.06 16.55 4.37
CA PRO A 228 -21.65 16.43 4.72
C PRO A 228 -21.23 17.51 5.71
N ARG A 229 -20.49 17.11 6.74
CA ARG A 229 -19.97 18.04 7.74
C ARG A 229 -18.70 18.70 7.18
N ALA A 230 -18.84 19.93 6.70
CA ALA A 230 -17.72 20.81 6.41
C ALA A 230 -17.21 21.47 7.70
N ILE A 231 -15.96 21.94 7.67
CA ILE A 231 -15.41 22.85 8.68
C ILE A 231 -16.13 24.19 8.55
N GLN A 232 -16.76 24.66 9.62
CA GLN A 232 -17.72 25.77 9.53
C GLN A 232 -17.11 27.15 9.82
N ASN A 233 -15.99 27.20 10.53
CA ASN A 233 -15.36 28.42 10.98
C ASN A 233 -13.88 28.19 11.32
N GLU A 234 -13.16 29.30 11.53
CA GLU A 234 -11.72 29.30 11.84
C GLU A 234 -11.37 28.50 13.10
N GLN A 235 -12.22 28.50 14.14
CA GLN A 235 -11.94 27.77 15.38
C GLN A 235 -11.99 26.25 15.16
N GLU A 236 -12.95 25.78 14.36
CA GLU A 236 -13.00 24.36 13.96
C GLU A 236 -11.81 23.98 13.06
N LEU A 237 -11.37 24.90 12.19
CA LEU A 237 -10.19 24.68 11.34
C LEU A 237 -8.91 24.59 12.17
N ASP A 238 -8.72 25.52 13.11
CA ASP A 238 -7.56 25.54 14.01
C ASP A 238 -7.50 24.25 14.84
N TYR A 239 -8.63 23.79 15.37
CA TYR A 239 -8.69 22.49 16.05
C TYR A 239 -8.34 21.33 15.12
N ALA A 240 -8.84 21.33 13.87
CA ALA A 240 -8.53 20.28 12.90
C ALA A 240 -7.04 20.23 12.57
N ILE A 241 -6.38 21.38 12.46
CA ILE A 241 -4.94 21.50 12.23
C ILE A 241 -4.16 21.04 13.47
N GLU A 242 -4.48 21.57 14.66
CA GLU A 242 -3.80 21.25 15.92
C GLU A 242 -3.89 19.76 16.26
N ALA A 243 -5.08 19.15 16.06
CA ALA A 243 -5.28 17.73 16.29
C ALA A 243 -4.70 16.85 15.16
N GLY A 244 -4.28 17.42 14.03
CA GLY A 244 -3.75 16.67 12.88
C GLY A 244 -4.81 16.02 11.99
N TYR A 245 -6.07 16.43 12.02
CA TYR A 245 -7.07 15.93 11.06
C TYR A 245 -6.90 16.49 9.64
N LEU A 246 -6.14 17.58 9.51
CA LEU A 246 -5.88 18.26 8.24
C LEU A 246 -4.56 19.01 8.36
N LEU A 247 -3.72 18.95 7.33
CA LEU A 247 -2.61 19.88 7.17
C LEU A 247 -3.08 21.04 6.29
N CYS A 248 -2.93 22.29 6.74
CA CYS A 248 -3.44 23.46 6.02
C CYS A 248 -2.58 24.70 6.25
N GLY A 249 -2.18 25.37 5.16
CA GLY A 249 -1.47 26.64 5.22
C GLY A 249 -0.41 26.82 4.12
N THR A 250 0.59 27.64 4.42
CA THR A 250 1.81 27.78 3.60
C THR A 250 2.74 26.58 3.79
N PRO A 251 3.75 26.37 2.91
CA PRO A 251 4.72 25.30 3.09
C PRO A 251 5.37 25.29 4.48
N GLU A 252 5.72 26.46 5.03
CA GLU A 252 6.33 26.59 6.36
C GLU A 252 5.37 26.11 7.46
N GLN A 253 4.10 26.48 7.38
CA GLN A 253 3.08 26.04 8.33
C GLN A 253 2.83 24.53 8.23
N VAL A 254 2.81 24.00 7.00
CA VAL A 254 2.65 22.56 6.75
C VAL A 254 3.85 21.78 7.29
N LEU A 255 5.08 22.27 7.14
CA LEU A 255 6.29 21.69 7.72
C LEU A 255 6.19 21.57 9.25
N GLU A 256 5.77 22.63 9.93
CA GLU A 256 5.55 22.62 11.38
C GLU A 256 4.49 21.59 11.79
N GLN A 257 3.42 21.46 11.02
CA GLN A 257 2.35 20.49 11.29
C GLN A 257 2.80 19.03 11.08
N ILE A 258 3.67 18.76 10.11
CA ILE A 258 4.23 17.41 9.86
C ILE A 258 5.09 16.94 11.04
N ALA A 259 5.75 17.86 11.77
CA ALA A 259 6.54 17.50 12.95
C ALA A 259 5.71 16.75 14.02
N ASN A 260 4.41 17.00 14.10
CA ASN A 260 3.51 16.27 15.00
C ASN A 260 3.42 14.77 14.65
N TYR A 261 3.45 14.42 13.36
CA TYR A 261 3.48 13.03 12.89
C TYR A 261 4.80 12.35 13.19
N GLN A 262 5.91 13.05 12.98
CA GLN A 262 7.23 12.53 13.33
C GLN A 262 7.35 12.27 14.83
N SER A 263 6.77 13.14 15.67
CA SER A 263 6.81 13.00 17.13
C SER A 263 6.17 11.72 17.67
N VAL A 264 5.23 11.13 16.90
CA VAL A 264 4.56 9.87 17.24
C VAL A 264 5.18 8.65 16.55
N GLY A 265 6.24 8.84 15.76
CA GLY A 265 6.97 7.76 15.09
C GLY A 265 6.41 7.36 13.72
N CYS A 266 5.62 8.23 13.07
CA CYS A 266 5.16 7.99 11.71
C CYS A 266 6.31 8.17 10.71
N ASP A 267 6.50 7.23 9.80
CA ASP A 267 7.61 7.22 8.84
C ASP A 267 7.25 7.85 7.49
N GLN A 268 5.97 7.80 7.11
CA GLN A 268 5.49 8.27 5.81
C GLN A 268 4.11 8.90 5.94
N LEU A 269 3.87 9.97 5.18
CA LEU A 269 2.54 10.53 4.99
C LEU A 269 2.11 10.31 3.55
N VAL A 270 0.86 9.91 3.38
CA VAL A 270 0.21 9.88 2.07
C VAL A 270 -1.01 10.77 2.12
N PHE A 271 -1.19 11.57 1.07
CA PHE A 271 -2.29 12.52 1.02
C PHE A 271 -3.30 12.12 -0.03
N GLY A 272 -4.57 12.11 0.36
CA GLY A 272 -5.64 12.13 -0.64
C GLY A 272 -5.63 13.50 -1.30
N ILE A 273 -5.66 13.56 -2.64
CA ILE A 273 -5.83 14.84 -3.34
C ILE A 273 -7.26 15.31 -3.11
N PRO A 274 -7.47 16.41 -2.36
CA PRO A 274 -8.80 16.92 -2.12
C PRO A 274 -9.34 17.55 -3.41
N ASN A 275 -10.27 16.87 -4.06
CA ASN A 275 -10.98 17.47 -5.21
C ASN A 275 -12.04 18.48 -4.77
N GLU A 276 -12.44 18.46 -3.50
CA GLU A 276 -13.49 19.32 -2.94
C GLU A 276 -12.92 20.70 -2.58
N GLY A 277 -13.39 21.74 -3.28
CA GLY A 277 -13.06 23.13 -2.99
C GLY A 277 -11.85 23.69 -3.75
N PHE A 278 -11.14 22.86 -4.50
CA PHE A 278 -9.99 23.25 -5.30
C PHE A 278 -10.36 23.53 -6.76
N GLU A 279 -9.73 24.54 -7.33
CA GLU A 279 -9.56 24.69 -8.77
C GLU A 279 -8.37 23.84 -9.26
N HIS A 280 -8.36 23.50 -10.56
CA HIS A 280 -7.30 22.63 -11.13
C HIS A 280 -5.89 23.18 -10.89
N GLU A 281 -5.70 24.48 -11.11
CA GLU A 281 -4.40 25.14 -10.92
C GLU A 281 -3.95 25.14 -9.46
N GLU A 282 -4.88 25.20 -8.49
CA GLU A 282 -4.56 25.13 -7.06
C GLU A 282 -4.10 23.72 -6.67
N VAL A 283 -4.62 22.67 -7.33
CA VAL A 283 -4.11 21.30 -7.15
C VAL A 283 -2.69 21.18 -7.69
N LEU A 284 -2.41 21.77 -8.86
CA LEU A 284 -1.07 21.75 -9.45
C LEU A 284 -0.07 22.55 -8.60
N GLU A 285 -0.46 23.73 -8.14
CA GLU A 285 0.34 24.55 -7.21
C GLU A 285 0.65 23.75 -5.94
N MET A 286 -0.34 23.10 -5.35
CA MET A 286 -0.14 22.28 -4.15
C MET A 286 0.86 21.14 -4.40
N ILE A 287 0.74 20.42 -5.52
CA ILE A 287 1.68 19.36 -5.88
C ILE A 287 3.10 19.92 -6.05
N GLU A 288 3.24 21.05 -6.74
CA GLU A 288 4.54 21.71 -6.98
C GLU A 288 5.19 22.21 -5.69
N LEU A 289 4.43 22.90 -4.83
CA LEU A 289 4.91 23.39 -3.55
C LEU A 289 5.28 22.25 -2.61
N PHE A 290 4.46 21.21 -2.53
CA PHE A 290 4.76 20.08 -1.68
C PHE A 290 6.04 19.37 -2.15
N GLY A 291 6.17 19.15 -3.46
CA GLY A 291 7.36 18.53 -4.05
C GLY A 291 8.63 19.36 -3.95
N SER A 292 8.54 20.69 -4.08
CA SER A 292 9.71 21.58 -4.12
C SER A 292 10.09 22.23 -2.78
N LYS A 293 9.16 22.28 -1.82
CA LYS A 293 9.35 22.97 -0.53
C LYS A 293 9.16 22.07 0.70
N VAL A 294 8.34 21.03 0.62
CA VAL A 294 8.00 20.20 1.79
C VAL A 294 8.78 18.89 1.79
N ILE A 295 8.71 18.12 0.72
CA ILE A 295 9.41 16.82 0.62
C ILE A 295 10.92 16.94 0.88
N PRO A 296 11.66 17.92 0.29
CA PRO A 296 13.12 17.99 0.46
C PRO A 296 13.60 18.22 1.89
N GLU A 297 12.74 18.71 2.79
CA GLU A 297 13.08 18.90 4.21
C GLU A 297 13.07 17.58 5.01
N PHE A 298 12.41 16.54 4.49
CA PHE A 298 12.27 15.23 5.16
C PHE A 298 12.95 14.09 4.39
N ASP A 299 12.84 14.10 3.07
CA ASP A 299 13.40 13.08 2.19
C ASP A 299 14.57 13.68 1.39
N THR A 300 15.77 13.50 1.94
CA THR A 300 17.02 14.01 1.35
C THR A 300 17.78 12.92 0.61
N GLU A 301 17.33 11.67 0.71
CA GLU A 301 17.98 10.54 0.09
C GLU A 301 17.54 10.43 -1.38
N PRO A 302 18.48 10.27 -2.33
CA PRO A 302 18.14 10.21 -3.75
C PRO A 302 17.45 8.90 -4.15
N GLU A 303 17.49 7.89 -3.28
CA GLU A 303 16.93 6.57 -3.55
C GLU A 303 15.84 6.24 -2.53
N HIS A 304 14.69 5.80 -3.04
CA HIS A 304 13.56 5.42 -2.21
C HIS A 304 13.94 4.30 -1.24
N ARG A 305 13.61 4.48 0.05
CA ARG A 305 13.98 3.56 1.14
C ARG A 305 13.60 2.09 0.86
N THR A 306 12.43 1.84 0.27
CA THR A 306 11.99 0.48 -0.02
C THR A 306 12.81 -0.20 -1.13
N THR A 307 13.40 0.58 -2.05
CA THR A 307 14.39 0.08 -3.02
C THR A 307 15.66 -0.38 -2.32
N VAL A 308 16.10 0.35 -1.29
CA VAL A 308 17.24 -0.05 -0.44
C VAL A 308 16.91 -1.34 0.32
N MET A 309 15.71 -1.45 0.90
CA MET A 309 15.26 -2.65 1.63
C MET A 309 15.29 -3.90 0.75
N ARG A 310 14.81 -3.82 -0.50
CA ARG A 310 14.81 -4.93 -1.47
C ARG A 310 16.19 -5.52 -1.74
N ARG A 311 17.27 -4.75 -1.59
CA ARG A 311 18.65 -5.25 -1.76
C ARG A 311 19.05 -6.29 -0.72
N SER A 312 18.37 -6.28 0.42
CA SER A 312 18.58 -7.25 1.51
C SER A 312 17.73 -8.52 1.38
N ALA A 313 16.93 -8.64 0.30
CA ALA A 313 16.02 -9.76 0.08
C ALA A 313 16.74 -11.11 0.16
N LYS A 314 16.19 -12.00 0.98
CA LYS A 314 16.63 -13.37 1.14
C LYS A 314 15.46 -14.30 0.85
N ARG A 315 15.67 -15.18 -0.11
CA ARG A 315 14.70 -16.20 -0.50
C ARG A 315 14.26 -17.04 0.71
N LYS A 316 12.96 -17.30 0.81
CA LYS A 316 12.36 -18.08 1.91
C LYS A 316 12.11 -19.54 1.59
N HIS A 317 11.80 -19.84 0.34
CA HIS A 317 11.36 -21.14 -0.15
C HIS A 317 12.31 -21.67 -1.22
N PRO A 318 12.52 -22.99 -1.32
CA PRO A 318 13.33 -23.56 -2.39
C PRO A 318 12.66 -23.36 -3.75
N VAL A 319 13.45 -23.28 -4.83
CA VAL A 319 12.93 -23.09 -6.20
C VAL A 319 12.00 -24.24 -6.62
N PHE A 320 12.30 -25.45 -6.15
CA PHE A 320 11.46 -26.62 -6.34
C PHE A 320 11.11 -27.22 -4.98
N ALA A 321 9.85 -27.53 -4.74
CA ALA A 321 9.37 -28.20 -3.53
C ALA A 321 9.77 -29.68 -3.51
N ASN A 322 9.86 -30.30 -4.68
CA ASN A 322 10.28 -31.69 -4.83
C ASN A 322 11.69 -31.78 -5.44
N PRO A 323 12.45 -32.84 -5.14
CA PRO A 323 13.67 -33.15 -5.88
C PRO A 323 13.36 -33.22 -7.36
N LEU A 324 14.22 -32.64 -8.20
CA LEU A 324 14.13 -32.88 -9.63
C LEU A 324 14.34 -34.39 -9.87
N PRO A 325 13.48 -35.05 -10.65
CA PRO A 325 13.72 -36.42 -11.04
C PRO A 325 15.13 -36.53 -11.65
N GLU A 326 15.82 -37.63 -11.37
CA GLU A 326 17.00 -37.98 -12.17
C GLU A 326 16.50 -38.25 -13.60
N PHE A 327 16.82 -37.34 -14.51
CA PHE A 327 16.59 -37.54 -15.93
C PHE A 327 17.90 -37.95 -16.57
N ASP A 328 17.91 -39.08 -17.27
CA ASP A 328 18.90 -39.31 -18.31
C ASP A 328 18.63 -38.28 -19.41
N LEU A 329 19.39 -37.18 -19.42
CA LEU A 329 19.39 -36.26 -20.55
C LEU A 329 19.71 -37.11 -21.80
N PRO A 330 18.83 -37.15 -22.81
CA PRO A 330 19.18 -37.84 -24.03
C PRO A 330 20.47 -37.19 -24.58
N GLU A 331 21.49 -37.99 -24.90
CA GLU A 331 22.74 -37.51 -25.53
C GLU A 331 22.47 -36.67 -26.78
N VAL A 332 21.28 -36.83 -27.37
CA VAL A 332 20.80 -36.10 -28.54
C VAL A 332 19.56 -35.28 -28.15
N ILE A 333 19.75 -33.97 -27.99
CA ILE A 333 18.65 -33.01 -28.02
C ILE A 333 18.03 -33.07 -29.42
N PRO A 334 16.73 -33.35 -29.58
CA PRO A 334 16.13 -33.44 -30.91
C PRO A 334 16.23 -32.08 -31.59
N ALA A 335 16.53 -32.06 -32.90
CA ALA A 335 16.85 -30.84 -33.65
C ALA A 335 15.75 -29.76 -33.66
N ASN A 336 14.53 -30.11 -33.21
CA ASN A 336 13.39 -29.21 -33.08
C ASN A 336 13.17 -28.68 -31.65
N ALA A 337 13.97 -29.09 -30.66
CA ALA A 337 13.94 -28.48 -29.34
C ALA A 337 14.61 -27.11 -29.43
N LEU A 338 13.94 -26.07 -28.92
CA LEU A 338 14.53 -24.75 -28.77
C LEU A 338 15.75 -24.86 -27.84
N LEU A 339 16.94 -24.70 -28.41
CA LEU A 339 18.17 -24.65 -27.63
C LEU A 339 18.10 -23.45 -26.66
N PRO A 340 18.66 -23.58 -25.43
CA PRO A 340 18.78 -22.45 -24.53
C PRO A 340 19.57 -21.32 -25.20
N ILE A 341 19.31 -20.08 -24.76
CA ILE A 341 19.93 -18.82 -25.24
C ILE A 341 21.42 -18.75 -24.84
N SER A 342 22.21 -19.77 -25.12
CA SER A 342 23.67 -19.76 -25.00
C SER A 342 24.34 -19.22 -26.28
N ASP A 343 23.61 -19.17 -27.39
CA ASP A 343 24.11 -18.67 -28.68
C ASP A 343 23.78 -17.19 -28.93
N TYR A 344 23.15 -16.49 -27.99
CA TYR A 344 22.96 -15.05 -28.08
C TYR A 344 24.25 -14.34 -27.63
N GLN A 345 25.05 -13.91 -28.59
CA GLN A 345 26.06 -12.89 -28.35
C GLN A 345 25.40 -11.51 -28.41
N PRO A 346 25.38 -10.73 -27.31
CA PRO A 346 24.95 -9.34 -27.39
C PRO A 346 26.07 -8.52 -28.04
N GLY A 347 25.78 -7.98 -29.23
CA GLY A 347 26.60 -6.94 -29.85
C GLY A 347 27.15 -7.31 -31.24
N ALA A 348 26.45 -6.85 -32.26
CA ALA A 348 27.03 -6.31 -33.48
C ALA A 348 26.42 -4.94 -33.73
#